data_AF-A0A928T9S7-F1
#
_entry.id   AF-A0A928T9S7-F1
#
_cell.length_a   1.000
_cell.length_b   1.000
_cell.length_c   1.000
_cell.angle_alpha   90.00
_cell.angle_beta   90.00
_cell.angle_gamma   90.00
#
_symmetry.space_group_name_H-M   'P 1'
#
loop_
_entity.id
_entity.type
_entity.pdbx_description
1 polymer ?
#
loop_
_entity_poly.entity_id
_entity_poly.type
_entity_poly.pdbx_seq_one_letter_code
_entity_poly.pdbx_strand_id
1 'polypeptide(L)'
;MSQRLHITPPKKCYVGWVVVCMVWFMVGSVQAEIRETELDWEPACEGSSIKVTSQDGKLLLVEASAWHFTEARDWICVFKDGTLLTATYRQCTLTRKPKGDDGAFEVISTVDRVETFQAKDGIIQNVPTDRKSDVETVLSKARASLTEPTKKK
;
A
#
# COMPACT_ATOMS: atom_id res chain seq x y z
N MET A 1 63.46 -47.64 37.97
CA MET A 1 62.83 -46.32 38.15
C MET A 1 61.34 -46.52 38.33
N SER A 2 60.82 -45.91 39.39
CA SER A 2 59.41 -45.93 39.81
C SER A 2 58.52 -45.23 38.79
N GLN A 3 57.33 -45.79 38.53
CA GLN A 3 56.06 -45.08 38.79
C GLN A 3 54.87 -46.04 38.62
N ARG A 4 54.18 -46.29 39.75
CA ARG A 4 52.80 -46.76 39.78
C ARG A 4 51.90 -45.59 39.40
N LEU A 5 50.86 -45.84 38.61
CA LEU A 5 49.60 -45.12 38.75
C LEU A 5 48.45 -46.12 38.59
N HIS A 6 47.79 -46.35 39.73
CA HIS A 6 46.46 -46.94 39.83
C HIS A 6 45.45 -46.05 39.10
N ILE A 7 44.38 -46.66 38.55
CA ILE A 7 42.96 -46.42 38.93
C ILE A 7 42.05 -47.11 37.88
N THR A 8 41.36 -48.16 38.33
CA THR A 8 40.11 -48.76 37.82
C THR A 8 38.89 -48.01 38.40
N PRO A 9 37.61 -48.29 38.05
CA PRO A 9 36.94 -48.66 36.78
C PRO A 9 35.73 -47.70 36.51
N PRO A 10 34.83 -47.94 35.52
CA PRO A 10 33.86 -46.94 35.07
C PRO A 10 32.61 -46.90 35.97
N LYS A 11 32.13 -45.70 36.26
CA LYS A 11 30.81 -45.49 36.87
C LYS A 11 29.77 -45.27 35.77
N LYS A 12 28.79 -46.18 35.72
CA LYS A 12 27.50 -46.01 35.06
C LYS A 12 26.82 -44.75 35.60
N CYS A 13 26.19 -43.95 34.74
CA CYS A 13 25.10 -43.06 35.13
C CYS A 13 24.08 -42.88 33.99
N TYR A 14 22.89 -43.41 34.26
CA TYR A 14 21.58 -42.84 33.99
C TYR A 14 21.11 -42.56 32.55
N VAL A 15 20.25 -43.48 32.10
CA VAL A 15 19.06 -43.17 31.27
C VAL A 15 18.23 -42.15 32.04
N GLY A 16 18.14 -40.93 31.51
CA GLY A 16 17.35 -39.84 32.07
C GLY A 16 16.59 -39.16 30.95
N TRP A 17 15.28 -39.37 30.94
CA TRP A 17 14.31 -38.64 30.15
C TRP A 17 14.57 -37.12 30.20
N VAL A 18 14.70 -36.51 29.04
CA VAL A 18 14.59 -35.05 28.89
C VAL A 18 13.54 -34.78 27.82
N VAL A 19 12.30 -34.80 28.28
CA VAL A 19 11.16 -34.11 27.69
C VAL A 19 11.52 -32.62 27.70
N VAL A 20 11.96 -32.07 26.58
CA VAL A 20 12.14 -30.61 26.44
C VAL A 20 11.60 -30.15 25.09
N CYS A 21 10.47 -29.47 25.19
CA CYS A 21 10.03 -28.39 24.31
C CYS A 21 9.70 -28.75 22.85
N MET A 22 8.58 -29.46 22.68
CA MET A 22 7.53 -29.01 21.75
C MET A 22 7.07 -27.59 22.16
N VAL A 23 7.90 -26.57 21.93
CA VAL A 23 7.38 -25.21 21.82
C VAL A 23 6.69 -25.19 20.48
N TRP A 24 5.37 -25.30 20.56
CA TRP A 24 4.42 -24.94 19.55
C TRP A 24 4.98 -23.86 18.63
N PHE A 25 5.16 -24.22 17.36
CA PHE A 25 5.09 -23.30 16.24
C PHE A 25 3.69 -22.64 16.25
N MET A 26 3.45 -21.74 17.19
CA MET A 26 2.49 -20.66 17.03
C MET A 26 3.21 -19.55 16.26
N VAL A 27 3.74 -19.90 15.08
CA VAL A 27 3.86 -18.91 14.03
C VAL A 27 2.41 -18.68 13.61
N GLY A 28 1.73 -17.86 14.40
CA GLY A 28 0.43 -17.33 14.04
C GLY A 28 0.60 -16.85 12.61
N SER A 29 -0.18 -17.43 11.72
CA SER A 29 -0.37 -16.84 10.41
C SER A 29 -0.99 -15.48 10.69
N VAL A 30 -0.14 -14.45 10.82
CA VAL A 30 -0.58 -13.07 10.70
C VAL A 30 -1.08 -13.03 9.27
N GLN A 31 -2.38 -13.28 9.10
CA GLN A 31 -3.03 -13.06 7.83
C GLN A 31 -2.80 -11.58 7.56
N ALA A 32 -1.95 -11.33 6.58
CA ALA A 32 -1.63 -9.99 6.16
C ALA A 32 -2.95 -9.31 5.79
N GLU A 33 -3.37 -8.37 6.63
CA GLU A 33 -4.67 -7.71 6.51
C GLU A 33 -4.57 -6.71 5.36
N ILE A 34 -5.42 -6.90 4.34
CA ILE A 34 -5.59 -5.90 3.30
C ILE A 34 -6.48 -4.80 3.87
N ARG A 35 -5.92 -3.61 4.05
CA ARG A 35 -6.67 -2.43 4.48
C ARG A 35 -6.99 -1.57 3.27
N GLU A 36 -8.27 -1.23 3.11
CA GLU A 36 -8.75 -0.19 2.22
C GLU A 36 -9.17 1.04 3.03
N THR A 37 -8.78 2.24 2.59
CA THR A 37 -9.17 3.51 3.22
C THR A 37 -9.46 4.54 2.14
N GLU A 38 -10.53 5.31 2.31
CA GLU A 38 -11.00 6.35 1.40
C GLU A 38 -10.77 7.74 2.02
N LEU A 39 -10.14 8.65 1.27
CA LEU A 39 -9.75 9.99 1.73
C LEU A 39 -9.95 11.03 0.64
N ASP A 40 -10.33 12.26 0.97
CA ASP A 40 -10.30 13.36 0.01
C ASP A 40 -8.88 13.92 -0.17
N TRP A 41 -8.47 14.24 -1.40
CA TRP A 41 -7.15 14.83 -1.66
C TRP A 41 -7.19 16.30 -2.06
N GLU A 42 -8.24 16.74 -2.76
CA GLU A 42 -8.47 18.13 -3.11
C GLU A 42 -9.96 18.49 -3.15
N PRO A 43 -10.33 19.77 -3.10
CA PRO A 43 -11.71 20.20 -3.34
C PRO A 43 -12.11 20.00 -4.81
N ALA A 44 -13.08 19.14 -5.07
CA ALA A 44 -13.60 18.89 -6.42
C ALA A 44 -15.13 18.92 -6.42
N CYS A 45 -15.74 19.48 -7.48
CA CYS A 45 -17.18 19.76 -7.52
C CYS A 45 -18.05 18.51 -7.41
N GLU A 46 -17.56 17.37 -7.91
CA GLU A 46 -18.23 16.08 -7.87
C GLU A 46 -17.52 15.08 -6.94
N GLY A 47 -16.58 15.57 -6.14
CA GLY A 47 -15.85 14.81 -5.13
C GLY A 47 -14.43 14.43 -5.53
N SER A 48 -13.66 14.06 -4.51
CA SER A 48 -12.32 13.50 -4.65
C SER A 48 -12.23 12.23 -3.83
N SER A 49 -11.30 11.34 -4.18
CA SER A 49 -11.04 10.17 -3.36
C SER A 49 -9.61 9.70 -3.53
N ILE A 50 -9.06 9.08 -2.49
CA ILE A 50 -7.86 8.26 -2.51
C ILE A 50 -8.28 6.95 -1.88
N LYS A 51 -8.26 5.89 -2.67
CA LYS A 51 -8.32 4.51 -2.21
C LYS A 51 -6.90 3.99 -1.99
N VAL A 52 -6.60 3.63 -0.74
CA VAL A 52 -5.30 3.07 -0.35
C VAL A 52 -5.43 1.59 -0.09
N THR A 53 -4.70 0.75 -0.80
CA THR A 53 -4.53 -0.68 -0.49
C THR A 53 -3.17 -0.90 0.14
N SER A 54 -3.16 -1.44 1.35
CA SER A 54 -1.92 -1.77 2.07
C SER A 54 -1.93 -3.19 2.63
N GLN A 55 -0.74 -3.73 2.83
CA GLN A 55 -0.49 -5.05 3.40
C GLN A 55 0.71 -4.94 4.36
N ASP A 56 0.58 -5.46 5.58
CA ASP A 56 1.62 -5.41 6.62
C ASP A 56 2.16 -3.99 6.86
N GLY A 57 1.28 -2.99 6.83
CA GLY A 57 1.62 -1.58 7.00
C GLY A 57 2.39 -0.96 5.83
N LYS A 58 2.51 -1.67 4.70
CA LYS A 58 3.17 -1.17 3.48
C LYS A 58 2.15 -0.89 2.39
N LEU A 59 2.34 0.21 1.67
CA LEU A 59 1.53 0.52 0.49
C LEU A 59 1.77 -0.53 -0.59
N LEU A 60 0.68 -0.96 -1.24
CA LEU A 60 0.68 -1.80 -2.44
C LEU A 60 0.15 -1.02 -3.64
N LEU A 61 -1.00 -0.35 -3.45
CA LEU A 61 -1.69 0.40 -4.48
C LEU A 61 -2.31 1.65 -3.86
N VAL A 62 -2.22 2.76 -4.58
CA VAL A 62 -2.95 3.99 -4.27
C VAL A 62 -3.64 4.44 -5.54
N GLU A 63 -4.96 4.50 -5.51
CA GLU A 63 -5.80 5.01 -6.60
C GLU A 63 -6.43 6.31 -6.11
N ALA A 64 -6.17 7.43 -6.78
CA ALA A 64 -6.79 8.70 -6.46
C ALA A 64 -7.57 9.23 -7.65
N SER A 65 -8.70 9.89 -7.39
CA SER A 65 -9.54 10.54 -8.39
C SER A 65 -10.00 11.90 -7.88
N ALA A 66 -10.19 12.85 -8.79
CA ALA A 66 -10.86 14.11 -8.52
C ALA A 66 -11.70 14.51 -9.72
N TRP A 67 -12.98 14.78 -9.46
CA TRP A 67 -13.99 15.04 -10.49
C TRP A 67 -14.47 16.49 -10.37
N HIS A 68 -14.05 17.32 -11.31
CA HIS A 68 -14.55 18.67 -11.49
C HIS A 68 -15.67 18.71 -12.52
N PHE A 69 -16.25 19.89 -12.74
CA PHE A 69 -17.31 20.01 -13.73
C PHE A 69 -16.81 19.60 -15.13
N THR A 70 -15.74 20.18 -15.65
CA THR A 70 -15.29 19.88 -17.04
C THR A 70 -14.19 18.85 -17.14
N GLU A 71 -13.69 18.33 -16.02
CA GLU A 71 -12.45 17.56 -15.99
C GLU A 71 -12.48 16.51 -14.89
N ALA A 72 -11.91 15.33 -15.16
CA ALA A 72 -11.53 14.36 -14.13
C ALA A 72 -10.03 14.07 -14.22
N ARG A 73 -9.40 13.93 -13.06
CA ARG A 73 -7.98 13.55 -12.93
C ARG A 73 -7.87 12.31 -12.06
N ASP A 74 -7.08 11.35 -12.50
CA ASP A 74 -6.79 10.14 -11.74
C ASP A 74 -5.28 9.91 -11.60
N TRP A 75 -4.89 9.36 -10.46
CA TRP A 75 -3.56 8.85 -10.18
C TRP A 75 -3.62 7.39 -9.75
N ILE A 76 -2.80 6.54 -10.37
CA ILE A 76 -2.63 5.13 -9.98
C ILE A 76 -1.15 4.91 -9.65
N CYS A 77 -0.84 4.75 -8.37
CA CYS A 77 0.51 4.56 -7.86
C CYS A 77 0.69 3.12 -7.39
N VAL A 78 1.64 2.40 -8.01
CA VAL A 78 1.92 1.00 -7.71
C VAL A 78 3.22 0.89 -6.92
N PHE A 79 3.19 0.09 -5.86
CA PHE A 79 4.29 -0.13 -4.95
C PHE A 79 4.72 -1.59 -4.94
N LYS A 80 5.99 -1.81 -4.59
CA LYS A 80 6.52 -3.12 -4.25
C LYS A 80 7.29 -3.01 -2.96
N ASP A 81 6.91 -3.84 -1.99
CA ASP A 81 7.51 -3.85 -0.65
C ASP A 81 7.50 -2.47 0.03
N GLY A 82 6.47 -1.65 -0.24
CA GLY A 82 6.34 -0.28 0.26
C GLY A 82 7.13 0.78 -0.53
N THR A 83 7.93 0.37 -1.53
CA THR A 83 8.67 1.28 -2.40
C THR A 83 7.85 1.59 -3.65
N LEU A 84 7.68 2.87 -3.98
CA LEU A 84 6.96 3.30 -5.19
C LEU A 84 7.70 2.79 -6.43
N LEU A 85 6.98 2.15 -7.35
CA LEU A 85 7.50 1.66 -8.64
C LEU A 85 7.07 2.55 -9.79
N THR A 86 5.78 2.86 -9.87
CA THR A 86 5.21 3.66 -10.95
C THR A 86 4.08 4.52 -10.44
N ALA A 87 3.86 5.66 -11.10
CA ALA A 87 2.67 6.48 -10.95
C ALA A 87 2.11 6.76 -12.35
N THR A 88 0.84 6.42 -12.57
CA THR A 88 0.14 6.70 -13.82
C THR A 88 -0.85 7.82 -13.59
N TYR A 89 -0.73 8.88 -14.36
CA TYR A 89 -1.67 9.99 -14.42
C TYR A 89 -2.64 9.78 -15.57
N ARG A 90 -3.92 10.04 -15.33
CA ARG A 90 -4.95 10.11 -16.37
C ARG A 90 -5.72 11.40 -16.22
N GLN A 91 -5.97 12.07 -17.35
CA GLN A 91 -6.82 13.25 -17.42
C GLN A 91 -7.92 13.02 -18.46
N CYS A 92 -9.13 13.38 -18.09
CA CYS A 92 -10.31 13.24 -18.93
C CYS A 92 -11.09 14.54 -18.98
N THR A 93 -11.56 14.91 -20.16
CA THR A 93 -12.55 15.96 -20.35
C THR A 93 -13.94 15.37 -20.14
N LEU A 94 -14.73 16.03 -19.31
CA LEU A 94 -16.09 15.64 -19.00
C LEU A 94 -17.07 16.55 -19.75
N THR A 95 -17.88 15.95 -20.61
CA THR A 95 -18.96 16.63 -21.32
C THR A 95 -20.30 16.15 -20.79
N ARG A 96 -21.18 17.09 -20.41
CA ARG A 96 -22.56 16.77 -20.02
C ARG A 96 -23.47 16.94 -21.21
N LYS A 97 -24.22 15.89 -21.54
CA LYS A 97 -25.30 15.96 -22.53
C LYS A 97 -26.64 15.75 -21.82
N PRO A 98 -27.68 16.50 -22.18
CA PRO A 98 -29.03 16.23 -21.68
C PRO A 98 -29.41 14.79 -21.97
N LYS A 99 -30.00 14.12 -20.98
CA LYS A 99 -30.49 12.75 -21.09
C LYS A 99 -32.01 12.79 -20.92
N GLY A 100 -32.73 13.00 -22.02
CA GLY A 100 -34.18 13.18 -21.99
C GLY A 100 -34.60 14.57 -21.50
N ASP A 101 -35.88 14.70 -21.12
CA ASP A 101 -36.54 15.98 -20.83
C ASP A 101 -36.71 16.26 -19.33
N ASP A 102 -36.26 15.37 -18.44
CA ASP A 102 -36.40 15.47 -16.98
C ASP A 102 -35.29 16.28 -16.30
N GLY A 103 -34.41 16.90 -17.08
CA GLY A 103 -33.25 17.64 -16.57
C GLY A 103 -32.10 16.73 -16.14
N ALA A 104 -32.16 15.42 -16.40
CA ALA A 104 -31.01 14.54 -16.21
C ALA A 104 -29.93 14.84 -17.25
N PHE A 105 -28.68 14.61 -16.87
CA PHE A 105 -27.54 14.69 -17.76
C PHE A 105 -26.78 13.37 -17.76
N GLU A 106 -26.28 12.98 -18.92
CA GLU A 106 -25.27 11.96 -19.06
C GLU A 106 -23.89 12.62 -19.09
N VAL A 107 -22.97 12.09 -18.29
CA VAL A 107 -21.57 12.50 -18.30
C VAL A 107 -20.80 11.60 -19.26
N ILE A 108 -20.27 12.20 -20.32
CA ILE A 108 -19.38 11.54 -21.27
C ILE A 108 -17.95 11.90 -20.89
N SER A 109 -17.16 10.90 -20.57
CA SER A 109 -15.73 11.04 -20.28
C SER A 109 -14.91 10.72 -21.51
N THR A 110 -14.05 11.65 -21.92
CA THR A 110 -13.07 11.46 -23.01
C THR A 110 -11.67 11.53 -22.41
N VAL A 111 -10.88 10.47 -22.59
CA VAL A 111 -9.50 10.44 -22.10
C VAL A 111 -8.63 11.33 -22.99
N ASP A 112 -8.11 12.41 -22.42
CA ASP A 112 -7.24 13.35 -23.15
C ASP A 112 -5.78 12.97 -23.02
N ARG A 113 -5.41 12.40 -21.86
CA ARG A 113 -4.01 12.12 -21.53
C ARG A 113 -3.89 10.93 -20.61
N VAL A 114 -2.87 10.11 -20.89
CA VAL A 114 -2.38 9.07 -20.00
C VAL A 114 -0.86 9.10 -20.03
N GLU A 115 -0.23 9.22 -18.87
CA GLU A 115 1.22 9.21 -18.73
C GLU A 115 1.63 8.35 -17.55
N THR A 116 2.65 7.53 -17.73
CA THR A 116 3.21 6.70 -16.66
C THR A 116 4.63 7.15 -16.35
N PHE A 117 4.89 7.47 -15.09
CA PHE A 117 6.17 7.86 -14.56
C PHE A 117 6.78 6.69 -13.80
N GLN A 118 8.01 6.32 -14.16
CA GLN A 118 8.76 5.34 -13.38
C GLN A 118 9.43 6.01 -12.19
N ALA A 119 9.38 5.33 -11.06
CA ALA A 119 10.11 5.71 -9.87
C ALA A 119 11.51 5.09 -9.88
N LYS A 120 12.49 5.89 -9.48
CA LYS A 120 13.84 5.44 -9.18
C LYS A 120 14.09 5.68 -7.69
N ASP A 121 14.47 4.62 -6.98
CA ASP A 121 14.69 4.66 -5.53
C ASP A 121 13.46 5.17 -4.75
N GLY A 122 12.25 4.81 -5.21
CA GLY A 122 10.98 5.22 -4.60
C GLY A 122 10.53 6.66 -4.92
N ILE A 123 11.23 7.35 -5.83
CA ILE A 123 10.94 8.73 -6.23
C ILE A 123 10.64 8.77 -7.73
N ILE A 124 9.44 9.24 -8.10
CA ILE A 124 9.07 9.48 -9.50
C ILE A 124 9.87 10.66 -10.08
N GLN A 125 10.42 10.45 -11.26
CA GLN A 125 11.23 11.45 -11.97
C GLN A 125 10.48 12.02 -13.17
N ASN A 126 10.88 13.21 -13.61
CA ASN A 126 10.35 13.86 -14.83
C ASN A 126 8.84 14.09 -14.82
N VAL A 127 8.23 14.21 -13.65
CA VAL A 127 6.83 14.63 -13.52
C VAL A 127 6.75 16.12 -13.84
N PRO A 128 5.91 16.54 -14.80
CA PRO A 128 5.74 17.95 -15.10
C PRO A 128 5.22 18.76 -13.90
N THR A 129 5.63 20.02 -13.81
CA THR A 129 5.43 20.87 -12.63
C THR A 129 3.95 21.01 -12.23
N ASP A 130 3.06 21.06 -13.21
CA ASP A 130 1.60 21.14 -13.06
C ASP A 130 0.98 19.91 -12.36
N ARG A 131 1.67 18.77 -12.40
CA ARG A 131 1.20 17.48 -11.88
C ARG A 131 1.96 17.01 -10.64
N LYS A 132 3.14 17.61 -10.41
CA LYS A 132 4.02 17.23 -9.31
C LYS A 132 3.37 17.44 -7.95
N SER A 133 2.67 18.57 -7.76
CA SER A 133 1.95 18.85 -6.52
C SER A 133 0.84 17.84 -6.23
N ASP A 134 0.13 17.40 -7.27
CA ASP A 134 -0.99 16.47 -7.14
C ASP A 134 -0.50 15.13 -6.60
N VAL A 135 0.47 14.53 -7.29
CA VAL A 135 1.00 13.22 -6.90
C VAL A 135 1.71 13.26 -5.54
N GLU A 136 2.43 14.35 -5.22
CA GLU A 136 3.02 14.53 -3.89
C GLU A 136 1.95 14.60 -2.79
N THR A 137 0.84 15.30 -3.05
CA THR A 137 -0.30 15.40 -2.13
C THR A 137 -0.98 14.05 -1.93
N VAL A 138 -1.28 13.34 -3.02
CA VAL A 138 -1.88 11.99 -3.00
C VAL A 138 -1.01 11.03 -2.21
N LEU A 139 0.30 10.97 -2.49
CA LEU A 139 1.23 10.09 -1.80
C LEU A 139 1.40 10.46 -0.32
N SER A 140 1.41 11.75 0.00
CA SER A 140 1.50 12.23 1.38
C SER A 140 0.28 11.77 2.21
N LYS A 141 -0.93 12.01 1.70
CA LYS A 141 -2.19 11.59 2.36
C LYS A 141 -2.30 10.08 2.47
N ALA A 142 -1.94 9.33 1.42
CA ALA A 142 -1.93 7.88 1.45
C ALA A 142 -1.00 7.32 2.53
N ARG A 143 0.21 7.90 2.68
CA ARG A 143 1.16 7.50 3.73
C ARG A 143 0.65 7.84 5.13
N ALA A 144 0.05 9.02 5.32
CA ALA A 144 -0.52 9.41 6.61
C ALA A 144 -1.61 8.42 7.06
N SER A 145 -2.42 7.90 6.14
CA SER A 145 -3.48 6.93 6.43
C SER A 145 -3.01 5.62 7.05
N LEU A 146 -1.74 5.23 6.81
CA LEU A 146 -1.15 4.04 7.43
C LEU A 146 -0.85 4.23 8.92
N THR A 147 -0.67 5.47 9.36
CA THR A 147 -0.33 5.80 10.75
C THR A 147 -1.57 6.01 11.63
N GLU A 148 -2.74 6.20 11.03
CA GLU A 148 -3.98 6.37 11.79
C GLU A 148 -4.56 5.00 12.21
N PRO A 149 -4.85 4.81 13.52
CA PRO A 149 -5.48 3.59 13.99
C PRO A 149 -6.87 3.47 13.35
N THR A 150 -7.13 2.33 12.72
CA THR A 150 -8.40 2.03 12.05
C THR A 150 -9.54 2.18 13.06
N LYS A 151 -10.35 3.24 12.94
CA LYS A 151 -11.62 3.32 13.66
C LYS A 151 -12.52 2.22 13.11
N LYS A 152 -12.63 1.11 13.83
CA LYS A 152 -13.64 0.09 13.55
C LYS A 152 -15.01 0.78 13.62
N LYS A 153 -15.71 0.85 12.49
CA LYS A 153 -17.13 1.18 12.42
C LYS A 153 -17.95 -0.04 12.83
#